data_AF-A0A2N9XWJ3-F1
#
_entry.id   AF-A0A2N9XWJ3-F1
#
_cell.length_a   1.000
_cell.length_b   1.000
_cell.length_c   1.000
_cell.angle_alpha   90.00
_cell.angle_beta   90.00
_cell.angle_gamma   90.00
#
_symmetry.space_group_name_H-M   'P 1'
#
loop_
_entity.id
_entity.type
_entity.pdbx_description
1 polymer ?
#
loop_
_entity_poly.entity_id
_entity_poly.type
_entity_poly.pdbx_seq_one_letter_code
_entity_poly.pdbx_strand_id
1 'polypeptide(L)'
;MQRPLTCNELYLVRKILGNAANWSQVQIVSGAWWLLHPHAAITCGNRIVFPAAYYVDDFAQANLSRQAWLIHELMHVWQSQHGFPIIFAGVCLALKAGYYQARAYRYPPLNTIKSLGQLNMEQQAQLVQDYFLALAGDKRHLPFLVHFRRLLKPLIHQPDNRRLLPHY
;
A
#
# COMPACT_ATOMS: atom_id res chain seq x y z
N MET A 1 9.45 13.73 -13.80
CA MET A 1 10.65 12.97 -13.38
C MET A 1 10.23 11.57 -13.01
N GLN A 2 11.03 10.55 -13.34
CA GLN A 2 10.78 9.16 -12.94
C GLN A 2 12.10 8.54 -12.46
N ARG A 3 12.04 7.74 -11.38
CA ARG A 3 13.20 7.04 -10.83
C ARG A 3 12.82 5.66 -10.27
N PRO A 4 13.77 4.71 -10.18
CA PRO A 4 13.60 3.52 -9.36
C PRO A 4 13.48 3.88 -7.86
N LEU A 5 13.10 2.89 -7.05
CA LEU A 5 13.22 2.98 -5.60
C LEU A 5 14.69 3.21 -5.20
N THR A 6 14.93 4.07 -4.21
CA THR A 6 16.27 4.25 -3.62
C THR A 6 16.67 3.01 -2.83
N CYS A 7 17.95 2.87 -2.49
CA CYS A 7 18.42 1.80 -1.61
C CYS A 7 17.71 1.82 -0.24
N ASN A 8 17.42 3.01 0.29
CA ASN A 8 16.73 3.17 1.57
C ASN A 8 15.25 2.77 1.47
N GLU A 9 14.57 3.14 0.39
CA GLU A 9 13.18 2.73 0.13
C GLU A 9 13.08 1.21 -0.10
N LEU A 10 14.04 0.62 -0.81
CA LEU A 10 14.15 -0.83 -0.99
C LEU A 10 14.36 -1.55 0.34
N TYR A 11 15.22 -1.02 1.21
CA TYR A 11 15.42 -1.57 2.55
C TYR A 11 14.15 -1.46 3.39
N LEU A 12 13.49 -0.30 3.34
CA LEU A 12 12.24 -0.04 4.05
C LEU A 12 11.13 -1.02 3.65
N VAL A 13 10.86 -1.17 2.35
CA VAL A 13 9.81 -2.08 1.87
C VAL A 13 10.14 -3.53 2.17
N ARG A 14 11.41 -3.96 2.03
CA ARG A 14 11.82 -5.33 2.35
C ARG A 14 11.67 -5.65 3.83
N LYS A 15 11.81 -4.66 4.72
CA LYS A 15 11.55 -4.84 6.15
C LYS A 15 10.07 -5.10 6.46
N ILE A 16 9.16 -4.55 5.65
CA ILE A 16 7.71 -4.62 5.90
C ILE A 16 7.03 -5.75 5.12
N LEU A 17 7.33 -5.85 3.83
CA LEU A 17 6.70 -6.77 2.87
C LEU A 17 7.67 -7.86 2.37
N GLY A 18 8.92 -7.90 2.88
CA GLY A 18 9.89 -8.91 2.45
C GLY A 18 10.17 -8.82 0.95
N ASN A 19 10.22 -9.98 0.30
CA ASN A 19 10.33 -10.09 -1.17
C ASN A 19 8.97 -10.32 -1.81
N ALA A 20 7.90 -9.72 -1.26
CA ALA A 20 6.56 -10.06 -1.73
C ALA A 20 6.29 -9.67 -3.18
N ALA A 21 6.99 -8.66 -3.70
CA ALA A 21 6.95 -8.28 -5.10
C ALA A 21 8.37 -8.06 -5.61
N ASN A 22 8.51 -7.97 -6.93
CA ASN A 22 9.74 -7.55 -7.56
C ASN A 22 9.90 -6.03 -7.45
N TRP A 23 10.44 -5.57 -6.32
CA TRP A 23 10.64 -4.15 -6.02
C TRP A 23 11.59 -3.45 -6.98
N SER A 24 12.50 -4.16 -7.67
CA SER A 24 13.43 -3.53 -8.61
C SER A 24 12.75 -3.06 -9.90
N GLN A 25 11.54 -3.54 -10.20
CA GLN A 25 10.74 -3.07 -11.32
C GLN A 25 9.93 -1.80 -10.98
N VAL A 26 9.90 -1.41 -9.70
CA VAL A 26 9.09 -0.28 -9.23
C VAL A 26 9.70 1.05 -9.62
N GLN A 27 8.85 1.99 -10.01
CA GLN A 27 9.22 3.32 -10.45
C GLN A 27 8.36 4.36 -9.75
N ILE A 28 8.99 5.34 -9.12
CA ILE A 28 8.33 6.51 -8.56
C ILE A 28 8.33 7.62 -9.61
N VAL A 29 7.15 8.19 -9.86
CA VAL A 29 6.92 9.25 -10.84
C VAL A 29 6.45 10.50 -10.10
N SER A 30 7.10 11.64 -10.39
CA SER A 30 6.72 12.95 -9.89
C SER A 30 5.73 13.63 -10.84
N GLY A 31 4.46 13.69 -10.43
CA GLY A 31 3.36 14.30 -11.14
C GLY A 31 2.92 13.57 -12.41
N ALA A 32 1.66 13.76 -12.79
CA ALA A 32 1.16 13.42 -14.11
C ALA A 32 0.01 14.36 -14.48
N TRP A 33 -0.10 14.71 -15.77
CA TRP A 33 -1.14 15.61 -16.28
C TRP A 33 -2.57 15.06 -16.10
N TRP A 34 -2.71 13.73 -16.04
CA TRP A 34 -3.98 13.03 -15.81
C TRP A 34 -4.31 12.80 -14.34
N LEU A 35 -3.43 13.21 -13.41
CA LEU A 35 -3.67 13.03 -11.98
C LEU A 35 -4.73 14.04 -11.51
N LEU A 36 -5.98 13.59 -11.45
CA LEU A 36 -7.13 14.43 -11.14
C LEU A 36 -7.18 14.92 -9.68
N HIS A 37 -6.51 14.21 -8.77
CA HIS A 37 -6.52 14.52 -7.34
C HIS A 37 -5.14 15.03 -6.86
N PRO A 38 -5.02 16.31 -6.48
CA PRO A 38 -3.72 16.91 -6.13
C PRO A 38 -3.10 16.38 -4.83
N HIS A 39 -3.85 15.59 -4.06
CA HIS A 39 -3.44 15.03 -2.77
C HIS A 39 -3.48 13.49 -2.74
N ALA A 40 -3.66 12.83 -3.88
CA ALA A 40 -3.70 11.37 -3.97
C ALA A 40 -2.60 10.86 -4.89
N ALA A 41 -1.93 9.78 -4.48
CA ALA A 41 -1.04 9.04 -5.33
C ALA A 41 -1.86 7.98 -6.06
N ILE A 42 -1.41 7.58 -7.25
CA ILE A 42 -2.04 6.50 -8.00
C ILE A 42 -0.96 5.52 -8.41
N THR A 43 -1.18 4.26 -8.04
CA THR A 43 -0.37 3.14 -8.51
C THR A 43 -0.94 2.58 -9.81
N CYS A 44 -0.09 2.45 -10.84
CA CYS A 44 -0.41 1.92 -12.16
C CYS A 44 0.65 0.88 -12.55
N GLY A 45 0.35 -0.42 -12.45
CA GLY A 45 1.35 -1.44 -12.75
C GLY A 45 2.46 -1.44 -11.70
N ASN A 46 3.68 -1.16 -12.15
CA ASN A 46 4.86 -0.96 -11.30
C ASN A 46 5.20 0.52 -11.07
N ARG A 47 4.35 1.44 -11.52
CA ARG A 47 4.59 2.88 -11.39
C ARG A 47 3.72 3.46 -10.28
N ILE A 48 4.33 4.21 -9.38
CA ILE A 48 3.63 4.97 -8.35
C ILE A 48 3.75 6.44 -8.73
N VAL A 49 2.62 7.08 -9.02
CA VAL A 49 2.56 8.49 -9.41
C VAL A 49 2.16 9.30 -8.19
N PHE A 50 3.11 10.06 -7.63
CA PHE A 50 2.83 11.01 -6.56
C PHE A 50 2.52 12.39 -7.14
N PRO A 51 1.64 13.19 -6.53
CA PRO A 51 1.53 14.60 -6.86
C PRO A 51 2.87 15.31 -6.62
N ALA A 52 3.23 16.24 -7.50
CA ALA A 52 4.55 16.90 -7.46
C ALA A 52 4.85 17.58 -6.10
N ALA A 53 3.83 18.09 -5.41
CA ALA A 53 3.97 18.72 -4.09
C ALA A 53 4.38 17.74 -2.96
N TYR A 54 4.13 16.45 -3.14
CA TYR A 54 4.43 15.40 -2.15
C TYR A 54 5.60 14.52 -2.54
N TYR A 55 6.04 14.59 -3.79
CA TYR A 55 7.23 13.89 -4.25
C TYR A 55 8.47 14.33 -3.45
N VAL A 56 9.32 13.35 -3.16
CA VAL A 56 10.64 13.54 -2.56
C VAL A 56 11.65 12.61 -3.20
N ASP A 57 12.93 12.99 -3.14
CA ASP A 57 14.02 12.20 -3.70
C ASP A 57 14.21 10.87 -2.97
N ASP A 58 13.90 10.82 -1.67
CA ASP A 58 13.92 9.59 -0.87
C ASP A 58 12.80 9.62 0.18
N PHE A 59 11.76 8.81 -0.02
CA PHE A 59 10.64 8.71 0.92
C PHE A 59 11.06 8.10 2.25
N ALA A 60 12.09 7.24 2.28
CA ALA A 60 12.57 6.65 3.52
C ALA A 60 13.27 7.67 4.45
N GLN A 61 13.70 8.81 3.91
CA GLN A 61 14.25 9.93 4.68
C GLN A 61 13.20 11.00 5.01
N ALA A 62 11.99 10.88 4.47
CA ALA A 62 10.91 11.82 4.73
C ALA A 62 10.26 11.58 6.11
N ASN A 63 9.29 12.43 6.47
CA ASN A 63 8.51 12.21 7.69
C ASN A 63 7.74 10.88 7.65
N LEU A 64 7.33 10.40 8.83
CA LEU A 64 6.70 9.10 8.99
C LEU A 64 5.42 8.94 8.14
N SER A 65 4.66 10.02 7.94
CA SER A 65 3.46 10.01 7.11
C SER A 65 3.78 9.71 5.64
N ARG A 66 4.83 10.32 5.08
CA ARG A 66 5.28 10.05 3.71
C ARG A 66 5.86 8.63 3.56
N GLN A 67 6.58 8.15 4.56
CA GLN A 67 7.05 6.75 4.58
C GLN A 67 5.86 5.77 4.56
N ALA A 68 4.86 6.03 5.41
CA ALA A 68 3.66 5.21 5.51
C ALA A 68 2.88 5.22 4.18
N TRP A 69 2.75 6.38 3.54
CA TRP A 69 2.10 6.51 2.25
C TRP A 69 2.83 5.73 1.15
N LEU A 70 4.16 5.76 1.10
CA LEU A 70 4.90 4.92 0.15
C LEU A 70 4.61 3.42 0.38
N ILE A 71 4.58 2.98 1.64
CA ILE A 71 4.27 1.59 1.99
C ILE A 71 2.85 1.19 1.55
N HIS A 72 1.87 2.10 1.67
CA HIS A 72 0.51 1.91 1.14
C HIS A 72 0.54 1.66 -0.36
N GLU A 73 1.18 2.54 -1.13
CA GLU A 73 1.25 2.41 -2.60
C GLU A 73 2.02 1.15 -3.04
N LEU A 74 3.06 0.75 -2.31
CA LEU A 74 3.80 -0.49 -2.59
C LEU A 74 2.95 -1.75 -2.38
N MET A 75 1.91 -1.69 -1.54
CA MET A 75 0.93 -2.78 -1.46
C MET A 75 0.09 -2.89 -2.75
N HIS A 76 -0.24 -1.77 -3.39
CA HIS A 76 -0.90 -1.79 -4.70
C HIS A 76 0.01 -2.33 -5.80
N VAL A 77 1.32 -2.07 -5.74
CA VAL A 77 2.29 -2.70 -6.64
C VAL A 77 2.28 -4.22 -6.46
N TRP A 78 2.29 -4.71 -5.22
CA TRP A 78 2.18 -6.15 -4.97
C TRP A 78 0.89 -6.73 -5.59
N GLN A 79 -0.27 -6.11 -5.34
CA GLN A 79 -1.55 -6.54 -5.93
C GLN A 79 -1.44 -6.62 -7.46
N SER A 80 -0.92 -5.57 -8.09
CA SER A 80 -0.72 -5.45 -9.53
C SER A 80 0.17 -6.55 -10.12
N GLN A 81 1.35 -6.79 -9.53
CA GLN A 81 2.27 -7.83 -10.00
C GLN A 81 1.69 -9.25 -9.89
N HIS A 82 0.71 -9.46 -9.01
CA HIS A 82 0.04 -10.74 -8.82
C HIS A 82 -1.23 -10.88 -9.68
N GLY A 83 -1.47 -9.94 -10.60
CA GLY A 83 -2.55 -10.00 -11.58
C GLY A 83 -3.86 -9.36 -11.13
N PHE A 84 -3.85 -8.60 -10.02
CA PHE A 84 -5.04 -7.89 -9.58
C PHE A 84 -5.26 -6.59 -10.38
N PRO A 85 -6.46 -6.36 -10.94
CA PRO A 85 -6.72 -5.21 -11.81
C PRO A 85 -6.98 -3.93 -10.99
N ILE A 86 -5.92 -3.37 -10.40
CA ILE A 86 -5.98 -2.21 -9.48
C ILE A 86 -6.75 -1.00 -10.03
N ILE A 87 -6.57 -0.66 -11.31
CA ILE A 87 -7.25 0.49 -11.93
C ILE A 87 -8.77 0.25 -12.00
N PHE A 88 -9.17 -0.94 -12.46
CA PHE A 88 -10.58 -1.30 -12.55
C PHE A 88 -11.22 -1.34 -11.15
N ALA A 89 -10.53 -1.94 -10.18
CA ALA A 89 -11.00 -1.99 -8.80
C ALA A 89 -11.14 -0.60 -8.15
N GLY A 90 -10.21 0.32 -8.43
CA GLY A 90 -10.29 1.72 -8.01
C GLY A 90 -11.48 2.45 -8.61
N VAL A 91 -11.75 2.25 -9.91
CA VAL A 91 -12.95 2.79 -10.57
C VAL A 91 -14.22 2.21 -9.94
N CYS A 92 -14.29 0.90 -9.71
CA CYS A 92 -15.43 0.26 -9.04
C CYS A 92 -15.65 0.82 -7.62
N LEU A 93 -14.58 1.05 -6.85
CA LEU A 93 -14.67 1.69 -5.53
C LEU A 93 -15.19 3.12 -5.63
N ALA A 94 -14.69 3.91 -6.58
CA ALA A 94 -15.17 5.27 -6.79
C ALA A 94 -16.68 5.30 -7.12
N LEU A 95 -17.12 4.42 -8.03
CA LEU A 95 -18.54 4.28 -8.39
C LEU A 95 -19.43 3.85 -7.22
N LYS A 96 -18.90 3.03 -6.31
CA LYS A 96 -19.57 2.65 -5.05
C LYS A 96 -19.46 3.71 -3.94
N ALA A 97 -19.01 4.93 -4.27
CA ALA A 97 -18.72 6.00 -3.32
C ALA A 97 -17.74 5.59 -2.21
N GLY A 98 -16.84 4.65 -2.49
CA GLY A 98 -15.87 4.13 -1.53
C GLY A 98 -14.90 5.20 -1.03
N TYR A 99 -14.51 6.15 -1.87
CA TYR A 99 -13.61 7.24 -1.45
C TYR A 99 -14.34 8.37 -0.70
N TYR A 100 -15.68 8.41 -0.73
CA TYR A 100 -16.45 9.36 0.06
C TYR A 100 -16.23 9.10 1.56
N GLN A 101 -15.79 10.13 2.29
CA GLN A 101 -15.44 10.05 3.72
C GLN A 101 -14.46 8.91 4.07
N ALA A 102 -13.58 8.56 3.13
CA ALA A 102 -12.58 7.50 3.29
C ALA A 102 -13.17 6.11 3.66
N ARG A 103 -14.39 5.80 3.22
CA ARG A 103 -15.06 4.51 3.52
C ARG A 103 -14.26 3.29 3.05
N ALA A 104 -13.60 3.38 1.90
CA ALA A 104 -12.79 2.31 1.33
C ALA A 104 -11.58 1.95 2.20
N TYR A 105 -11.11 2.87 3.04
CA TYR A 105 -9.95 2.65 3.94
C TYR A 105 -10.36 2.07 5.29
N ARG A 106 -11.65 2.15 5.66
CA ARG A 106 -12.14 1.63 6.95
C ARG A 106 -12.32 0.13 6.85
N TYR A 107 -11.46 -0.62 7.55
CA TYR A 107 -11.57 -2.08 7.68
C TYR A 107 -12.26 -2.48 9.00
N PRO A 108 -12.88 -3.69 9.08
CA PRO A 108 -13.48 -4.21 10.31
C PRO A 108 -12.46 -4.35 11.45
N PRO A 109 -12.89 -4.44 12.72
CA PRO A 109 -11.95 -4.67 13.83
C PRO A 109 -11.01 -5.85 13.56
N LEU A 110 -9.71 -5.65 13.83
CA LEU A 110 -8.64 -6.58 13.39
C LEU A 110 -8.80 -8.02 13.89
N ASN A 111 -9.47 -8.21 15.03
CA ASN A 111 -9.79 -9.52 15.58
C ASN A 111 -10.82 -10.30 14.73
N THR A 112 -11.71 -9.60 14.01
CA THR A 112 -12.75 -10.21 13.17
C THR A 112 -12.25 -10.63 11.78
N ILE A 113 -11.17 -10.02 11.30
CA ILE A 113 -10.58 -10.33 10.00
C ILE A 113 -9.85 -11.68 10.11
N LYS A 114 -10.23 -12.65 9.27
CA LYS A 114 -9.66 -13.99 9.23
C LYS A 114 -8.48 -14.07 8.26
N SER A 115 -8.52 -13.33 7.17
CA SER A 115 -7.47 -13.32 6.13
C SER A 115 -7.45 -12.00 5.35
N LEU A 116 -6.29 -11.63 4.82
CA LEU A 116 -6.11 -10.45 3.95
C LEU A 116 -7.10 -10.41 2.78
N GLY A 117 -7.36 -11.53 2.11
CA GLY A 117 -8.26 -11.58 0.95
C GLY A 117 -9.72 -11.22 1.24
N GLN A 118 -10.13 -11.09 2.51
CA GLN A 118 -11.46 -10.58 2.89
C GLN A 118 -11.57 -9.06 2.77
N LEU A 119 -10.43 -8.38 2.65
CA LEU A 119 -10.35 -6.93 2.57
C LEU A 119 -10.33 -6.49 1.11
N ASN A 120 -10.92 -5.33 0.85
CA ASN A 120 -10.78 -4.66 -0.44
C ASN A 120 -9.34 -4.16 -0.65
N MET A 121 -9.02 -3.68 -1.85
CA MET A 121 -7.64 -3.30 -2.19
C MET A 121 -7.06 -2.18 -1.30
N GLU A 122 -7.88 -1.19 -0.94
CA GLU A 122 -7.50 -0.04 -0.11
C GLU A 122 -7.38 -0.43 1.36
N GLN A 123 -8.26 -1.30 1.85
CA GLN A 123 -8.20 -1.85 3.20
C GLN A 123 -6.93 -2.68 3.41
N GLN A 124 -6.50 -3.46 2.42
CA GLN A 124 -5.24 -4.19 2.48
C GLN A 124 -4.05 -3.23 2.57
N ALA A 125 -4.02 -2.21 1.72
CA ALA A 125 -2.96 -1.20 1.70
C ALA A 125 -2.92 -0.40 3.01
N GLN A 126 -4.09 0.01 3.53
CA GLN A 126 -4.22 0.68 4.83
C GLN A 126 -3.73 -0.23 5.97
N LEU A 127 -4.03 -1.53 5.94
CA LEU A 127 -3.58 -2.47 6.97
C LEU A 127 -2.05 -2.57 7.00
N VAL A 128 -1.40 -2.60 5.83
CA VAL A 128 0.07 -2.60 5.73
C VAL A 128 0.66 -1.27 6.21
N GLN A 129 0.02 -0.14 5.87
CA GLN A 129 0.40 1.18 6.35
C GLN A 129 0.35 1.25 7.89
N ASP A 130 -0.75 0.79 8.49
CA ASP A 130 -0.94 0.80 9.94
C ASP A 130 0.03 -0.15 10.66
N TYR A 131 0.36 -1.29 10.03
CA TYR A 131 1.41 -2.19 10.50
C TYR A 131 2.78 -1.51 10.52
N PHE A 132 3.13 -0.79 9.46
CA PHE A 132 4.36 0.00 9.41
C PHE A 132 4.40 1.07 10.52
N LEU A 133 3.30 1.81 10.71
CA LEU A 133 3.20 2.80 11.78
C LEU A 133 3.35 2.17 13.18
N ALA A 134 2.76 0.99 13.41
CA ALA A 134 2.94 0.24 14.65
C ALA A 134 4.40 -0.13 14.91
N LEU A 135 5.12 -0.57 13.87
CA LEU A 135 6.56 -0.89 13.95
C LEU A 135 7.43 0.36 14.17
N ALA A 136 6.99 1.52 13.70
CA ALA A 136 7.65 2.80 13.93
C ALA A 136 7.35 3.41 15.31
N GLY A 137 6.56 2.73 16.16
CA GLY A 137 6.28 3.15 17.53
C GLY A 137 5.03 4.01 17.69
N ASP A 138 4.15 4.08 16.69
CA ASP A 138 2.88 4.79 16.82
C ASP A 138 1.97 4.08 17.84
N LYS A 139 1.73 4.76 18.97
CA LYS A 139 0.93 4.25 20.10
C LYS A 139 -0.51 3.90 19.72
N ARG A 140 -1.05 4.47 18.63
CA ARG A 140 -2.41 4.18 18.16
C ARG A 140 -2.51 2.78 17.56
N HIS A 141 -1.46 2.32 16.89
CA HIS A 141 -1.43 1.05 16.17
C HIS A 141 -0.66 -0.05 16.93
N LEU A 142 0.24 0.32 17.83
CA LEU A 142 1.07 -0.60 18.61
C LEU A 142 0.28 -1.71 19.35
N PRO A 143 -0.88 -1.45 20.00
CA PRO A 143 -1.66 -2.50 20.66
C PRO A 143 -2.13 -3.61 19.72
N PHE A 144 -2.20 -3.34 18.42
CA PHE A 144 -2.70 -4.27 17.41
C PHE A 144 -1.61 -5.01 16.64
N LEU A 145 -0.34 -4.82 17.02
CA LEU A 145 0.82 -5.40 16.31
C LEU A 145 0.72 -6.92 16.12
N VAL A 146 0.18 -7.63 17.11
CA VAL A 146 -0.05 -9.08 17.02
C VAL A 146 -1.03 -9.46 15.91
N HIS A 147 -2.09 -8.67 15.71
CA HIS A 147 -3.09 -8.91 14.67
C HIS A 147 -2.54 -8.61 13.28
N PHE A 148 -1.80 -7.50 13.13
CA PHE A 148 -1.13 -7.18 11.88
C PHE A 148 -0.15 -8.28 11.48
N ARG A 149 0.70 -8.73 12.40
CA ARG A 149 1.64 -9.84 12.16
C ARG A 149 0.91 -11.11 11.74
N ARG A 150 -0.18 -11.48 12.42
CA ARG A 150 -1.01 -12.64 12.05
C ARG A 150 -1.55 -12.53 10.62
N LEU A 151 -2.10 -11.37 10.27
CA LEU A 151 -2.74 -11.15 8.96
C LEU A 151 -1.74 -11.04 7.81
N LEU A 152 -0.56 -10.47 8.06
CA LEU A 152 0.50 -10.28 7.05
C LEU A 152 1.47 -11.47 6.94
N LYS A 153 1.49 -12.38 7.93
CA LYS A 153 2.36 -13.57 7.90
C LYS A 153 2.22 -14.36 6.58
N PRO A 154 1.01 -14.69 6.08
CA PRO A 154 0.88 -15.41 4.81
C PRO A 154 1.47 -14.66 3.62
N LEU A 155 1.32 -13.33 3.58
CA LEU A 155 1.86 -12.48 2.52
C LEU A 155 3.38 -12.52 2.48
N ILE A 156 4.03 -12.45 3.64
CA ILE A 156 5.50 -12.45 3.74
C ILE A 156 6.09 -13.83 3.43
N HIS A 157 5.43 -14.91 3.85
CA HIS A 157 5.93 -16.28 3.66
C HIS A 157 5.56 -16.91 2.30
N GLN A 158 4.42 -16.52 1.72
CA GLN A 158 3.90 -17.06 0.47
C GLN A 158 3.38 -15.91 -0.39
N PRO A 159 4.28 -15.06 -0.90
CA PRO A 159 3.87 -13.84 -1.59
C PRO A 159 3.09 -14.09 -2.87
N ASP A 160 3.38 -15.21 -3.56
CA ASP A 160 2.67 -15.63 -4.76
C ASP A 160 1.25 -16.19 -4.48
N ASN A 161 0.83 -16.25 -3.21
CA ASN A 161 -0.48 -16.77 -2.85
C ASN A 161 -1.60 -15.79 -3.24
N ARG A 162 -2.15 -16.00 -4.43
CA ARG A 162 -3.25 -15.20 -5.00
C ARG A 162 -4.54 -15.22 -4.16
N ARG A 163 -4.71 -16.15 -3.21
CA ARG A 163 -5.87 -16.13 -2.28
C ARG A 163 -5.84 -14.94 -1.31
N LEU A 164 -4.70 -14.25 -1.24
CA LEU A 164 -4.54 -13.03 -0.45
C LEU A 164 -5.00 -11.79 -1.21
N LEU A 165 -5.23 -11.88 -2.53
CA LEU A 165 -5.73 -10.76 -3.31
C LEU A 165 -7.16 -10.39 -2.90
N PRO A 166 -7.56 -9.12 -3.08
CA PRO A 166 -8.95 -8.70 -2.85
C PRO A 166 -9.92 -9.44 -3.77
N HIS A 167 -11.12 -9.70 -3.27
CA HIS A 167 -12.25 -10.18 -4.06
C HIS A 167 -13.29 -9.05 -4.19
N TYR A 168 -13.73 -8.77 -5.42
CA TYR A 168 -14.74 -7.74 -5.75
C TYR A 168 -15.97 -8.35 -6.38
#